data_AF-A0A1X1B616-F1
#
_entry.id   AF-A0A1X1B616-F1
#
_cell.length_a   1.000
_cell.length_b   1.000
_cell.length_c   1.000
_cell.angle_alpha   90.00
_cell.angle_beta   90.00
_cell.angle_gamma   90.00
#
_symmetry.space_group_name_H-M   'P 1'
#
loop_
_entity.id
_entity.type
_entity.pdbx_description
1 polymer ?
#
loop_
_entity_poly.entity_id
_entity_poly.type
_entity_poly.pdbx_seq_one_letter_code
_entity_poly.pdbx_strand_id
1 'polypeptide(L)'
;MTSYSTKETASELRKHLRRVWPEVKFSVRCNRGTASAWIGVAWTDGPTYTQARAQWSQFQGAQFNGMTDSYDHIDPKLVCTNPAELPETRDYHCDGINGARGFSDEVVQATASQMVTENPEMAAAFAVEDIDPNTLTANTLHRSAAMLTITGDRWMTYLGEPLTGDIYDLGTAITAALNLTDYTTTGQPARVER
;
A
#
# COMPACT_ATOMS: atom_id res chain seq x y z
N MET A 1 23.79 14.46 -18.29
CA MET A 1 22.71 14.55 -17.30
C MET A 1 21.43 14.79 -18.05
N THR A 2 20.46 13.89 -17.89
CA THR A 2 19.18 13.95 -18.60
C THR A 2 18.10 14.32 -17.59
N SER A 3 17.39 15.41 -17.86
CA SER A 3 16.30 15.89 -17.02
C SER A 3 14.97 15.29 -17.48
N TYR A 4 14.16 14.86 -16.51
CA TYR A 4 12.85 14.27 -16.72
C TYR A 4 11.80 15.16 -16.07
N SER A 5 10.83 15.60 -16.88
CA SER A 5 9.62 16.25 -16.38
C SER A 5 8.78 15.28 -15.54
N THR A 6 7.88 15.78 -14.69
CA THR A 6 6.95 14.96 -13.90
C THR A 6 6.21 13.92 -14.75
N LYS A 7 5.86 14.27 -15.99
CA LYS A 7 5.15 13.40 -16.92
C LYS A 7 6.04 12.26 -17.43
N GLU A 8 7.30 12.56 -17.74
CA GLU A 8 8.29 11.56 -18.16
C GLU A 8 8.65 10.65 -16.98
N THR A 9 8.84 11.22 -15.79
CA THR A 9 9.02 10.48 -14.52
C THR A 9 7.87 9.52 -14.27
N ALA A 10 6.61 9.95 -14.45
CA ALA A 10 5.44 9.08 -14.30
C ALA A 10 5.42 7.94 -15.33
N SER A 11 5.92 8.19 -16.55
CA SER A 11 6.03 7.16 -17.59
C SER A 11 7.09 6.12 -17.24
N GLU A 12 8.28 6.55 -16.83
CA GLU A 12 9.38 5.69 -16.39
C GLU A 12 8.99 4.88 -15.16
N LEU A 13 8.37 5.52 -14.16
CA LEU A 13 7.87 4.85 -12.97
C LEU A 13 6.86 3.75 -13.32
N ARG A 14 5.91 4.01 -14.23
CA ARG A 14 4.94 3.00 -14.67
C ARG A 14 5.62 1.79 -15.31
N LYS A 15 6.65 2.02 -16.16
CA LYS A 15 7.42 0.93 -16.78
C LYS A 15 8.18 0.12 -15.73
N HIS A 16 8.83 0.80 -14.78
CA HIS A 16 9.56 0.18 -13.69
C HIS A 16 8.63 -0.72 -12.85
N LEU A 17 7.51 -0.19 -12.37
CA LEU A 17 6.56 -0.96 -11.56
C LEU A 17 6.00 -2.18 -12.31
N ARG A 18 5.70 -2.03 -13.60
CA ARG A 18 5.24 -3.16 -14.45
C ARG A 18 6.31 -4.24 -14.64
N ARG A 19 7.60 -3.87 -14.62
CA ARG A 19 8.70 -4.82 -14.71
C ARG A 19 8.90 -5.56 -13.39
N VAL A 20 8.77 -4.87 -12.26
CA VAL A 20 8.94 -5.46 -10.92
C VAL A 20 7.76 -6.36 -10.56
N TRP A 21 6.53 -5.94 -10.86
CA TRP A 21 5.30 -6.69 -10.59
C TRP A 21 4.41 -6.77 -11.83
N PRO A 22 4.66 -7.75 -12.73
CA PRO A 22 3.93 -7.89 -14.00
C PRO A 22 2.43 -8.14 -13.84
N GLU A 23 2.03 -8.78 -12.73
CA GLU A 23 0.65 -9.21 -12.46
C GLU A 23 -0.18 -8.14 -11.74
N VAL A 24 0.46 -7.11 -11.19
CA VAL A 24 -0.21 -6.05 -10.44
C VAL A 24 -0.47 -4.83 -11.32
N LYS A 25 -1.73 -4.38 -11.35
CA LYS A 25 -2.13 -3.22 -12.16
C LYS A 25 -1.93 -1.91 -11.38
N PHE A 26 -0.83 -1.21 -11.67
CA PHE A 26 -0.58 0.12 -11.13
C PHE A 26 -1.21 1.24 -11.98
N SER A 27 -1.93 2.15 -11.31
CA SER A 27 -2.37 3.43 -11.84
C SER A 27 -1.42 4.53 -11.39
N VAL A 28 -0.52 4.94 -12.28
CA VAL A 28 0.39 6.09 -12.07
C VAL A 28 -0.21 7.32 -12.77
N ARG A 29 -0.44 8.43 -12.06
CA ARG A 29 -1.03 9.66 -12.63
C ARG A 29 -0.34 10.89 -12.07
N CYS A 30 -0.08 11.88 -12.92
CA CYS A 30 0.32 13.20 -12.45
C CYS A 30 -0.89 13.89 -11.81
N ASN A 31 -0.64 14.60 -10.72
CA ASN A 31 -1.61 15.51 -10.13
C ASN A 31 -1.79 16.75 -11.04
N ARG A 32 -2.81 17.56 -10.75
CA ARG A 32 -3.21 18.71 -11.57
C ARG A 32 -3.06 20.01 -10.79
N GLY A 33 -3.04 21.14 -11.51
CA GLY A 33 -2.96 22.47 -10.92
C GLY A 33 -1.64 22.73 -10.22
N THR A 34 -1.69 23.34 -9.03
CA THR A 34 -0.51 23.64 -8.20
C THR A 34 0.28 22.40 -7.77
N ALA A 35 -0.36 21.23 -7.77
CA ALA A 35 0.29 19.94 -7.48
C ALA A 35 0.83 19.22 -8.72
N SER A 36 1.01 19.90 -9.86
CA SER A 36 1.45 19.26 -11.12
C SER A 36 2.86 18.62 -11.07
N ALA A 37 3.67 18.95 -10.06
CA ALA A 37 4.94 18.30 -9.77
C ALA A 37 4.81 16.98 -8.97
N TRP A 38 3.60 16.57 -8.63
CA TRP A 38 3.33 15.36 -7.84
C TRP A 38 2.77 14.22 -8.68
N ILE A 39 3.06 13.00 -8.25
CA ILE A 39 2.54 11.78 -8.86
C ILE A 39 1.75 10.98 -7.81
N GLY A 40 0.55 10.56 -8.18
CA GLY A 40 -0.22 9.54 -7.46
C GLY A 40 0.02 8.16 -8.06
N VAL A 41 0.32 7.19 -7.20
CA VAL A 41 0.43 5.77 -7.54
C VAL A 41 -0.66 5.03 -6.77
N ALA A 42 -1.60 4.41 -7.48
CA ALA A 42 -2.65 3.60 -6.86
C ALA A 42 -2.61 2.17 -7.39
N TRP A 43 -2.85 1.19 -6.54
CA TRP A 43 -2.99 -0.21 -6.92
C TRP A 43 -3.94 -0.92 -5.96
N THR A 44 -4.47 -2.06 -6.41
CA THR A 44 -5.35 -2.93 -5.62
C THR A 44 -4.62 -4.22 -5.35
N ASP A 45 -4.67 -4.69 -4.11
CA ASP A 45 -3.95 -5.87 -3.63
C ASP A 45 -2.44 -5.76 -3.92
N GLY A 46 -1.72 -6.84 -4.21
CA GLY A 46 -0.31 -6.79 -4.56
C GLY A 46 0.65 -6.44 -3.39
N PRO A 47 1.80 -5.78 -3.66
CA PRO A 47 2.86 -5.61 -2.66
C PRO A 47 2.41 -4.71 -1.52
N THR A 48 3.07 -4.85 -0.37
CA THR A 48 2.90 -3.91 0.76
C THR A 48 3.27 -2.49 0.33
N TYR A 49 2.70 -1.50 1.02
CA TYR A 49 3.02 -0.10 0.76
C TYR A 49 4.54 0.17 0.88
N THR A 50 5.19 -0.43 1.86
CA THR A 50 6.64 -0.28 2.09
C THR A 50 7.46 -0.83 0.93
N GLN A 51 7.14 -2.03 0.43
CA GLN A 51 7.80 -2.61 -0.74
C GLN A 51 7.59 -1.74 -1.99
N ALA A 52 6.36 -1.27 -2.22
CA ALA A 52 6.02 -0.41 -3.36
C ALA A 52 6.74 0.95 -3.28
N ARG A 53 6.74 1.57 -2.11
CA ARG A 53 7.44 2.84 -1.84
C ARG A 53 8.93 2.75 -2.07
N ALA A 54 9.57 1.65 -1.66
CA ALA A 54 10.98 1.43 -1.91
C ALA A 54 11.33 1.45 -3.41
N GLN A 55 10.41 1.06 -4.28
CA GLN A 55 10.63 1.07 -5.73
C GLN A 55 10.48 2.45 -6.36
N TRP A 56 9.60 3.31 -5.84
CA TRP A 56 9.35 4.64 -6.44
C TRP A 56 10.10 5.79 -5.78
N SER A 57 10.63 5.63 -4.56
CA SER A 57 11.39 6.67 -3.85
C SER A 57 12.59 7.18 -4.66
N GLN A 58 13.15 6.33 -5.54
CA GLN A 58 14.24 6.69 -6.42
C GLN A 58 13.87 7.72 -7.52
N PHE A 59 12.57 7.92 -7.81
CA PHE A 59 12.07 8.81 -8.85
C PHE A 59 11.68 10.21 -8.33
N GLN A 60 11.89 10.49 -7.05
CA GLN A 60 11.64 11.80 -6.43
C GLN A 60 12.87 12.69 -6.57
N GLY A 61 12.66 13.97 -6.92
CA GLY A 61 13.67 15.02 -6.96
C GLY A 61 13.57 16.05 -5.85
N ALA A 62 12.55 15.96 -5.00
CA ALA A 62 12.50 16.70 -3.75
C ALA A 62 11.78 15.89 -2.66
N GLN A 63 11.95 16.32 -1.42
CA GLN A 63 11.18 15.84 -0.28
C GLN A 63 10.82 17.00 0.64
N PHE A 64 9.62 16.97 1.20
CA PHE A 64 9.20 17.99 2.17
C PHE A 64 9.89 17.76 3.52
N ASN A 65 10.46 18.81 4.08
CA ASN A 65 11.09 18.84 5.40
C ASN A 65 10.24 19.65 6.38
N GLY A 66 9.52 18.94 7.24
CA GLY A 66 8.61 19.56 8.22
C GLY A 66 9.31 20.38 9.30
N MET A 67 10.63 20.25 9.49
CA MET A 67 11.37 21.06 10.47
C MET A 67 11.65 22.47 9.96
N THR A 68 11.82 22.63 8.64
CA THR A 68 12.15 23.90 7.99
C THR A 68 10.97 24.47 7.19
N ASP A 69 9.86 23.74 7.10
CA ASP A 69 8.69 24.06 6.27
C ASP A 69 9.08 24.34 4.81
N SER A 70 10.02 23.56 4.28
CA SER A 70 10.61 23.73 2.95
C SER A 70 10.81 22.40 2.23
N TYR A 71 11.13 22.44 0.94
CA TYR A 71 11.52 21.26 0.17
C TYR A 71 13.04 21.16 0.10
N ASP A 72 13.57 19.99 0.42
CA ASP A 72 14.96 19.64 0.17
C ASP A 72 15.05 18.97 -1.20
N HIS A 73 15.89 19.52 -2.08
CA HIS A 73 16.16 18.92 -3.38
C HIS A 73 16.99 17.65 -3.23
N ILE A 74 16.63 16.63 -3.98
CA ILE A 74 17.33 15.35 -4.04
C ILE A 74 18.25 15.40 -5.25
N ASP A 75 19.54 15.10 -5.02
CA ASP A 75 20.54 15.13 -6.09
C ASP A 75 20.19 14.17 -7.25
N PRO A 76 20.59 14.52 -8.49
CA PRO A 76 20.46 13.65 -9.64
C PRO A 76 21.10 12.28 -9.38
N LYS A 77 20.42 11.21 -9.83
CA LYS A 77 20.79 9.83 -9.52
C LYS A 77 21.50 9.19 -10.70
N LEU A 78 22.53 8.40 -10.41
CA LEU A 78 23.19 7.56 -11.40
C LEU A 78 22.38 6.27 -11.58
N VAL A 79 21.85 6.03 -12.79
CA VAL A 79 20.94 4.91 -13.09
C VAL A 79 21.53 4.04 -14.19
N CYS A 80 21.65 2.74 -13.94
CA CYS A 80 22.02 1.74 -14.94
C CYS A 80 20.75 1.16 -15.56
N THR A 81 20.40 1.58 -16.78
CA THR A 81 19.27 1.01 -17.54
C THR A 81 19.64 -0.27 -18.25
N ASN A 82 20.86 -0.36 -18.78
CA ASN A 82 21.41 -1.51 -19.49
C ASN A 82 22.76 -1.88 -18.89
N PRO A 83 22.99 -3.14 -18.44
CA PRO A 83 24.27 -3.59 -17.93
C PRO A 83 25.44 -3.45 -18.91
N ALA A 84 25.15 -3.38 -20.22
CA ALA A 84 26.15 -3.22 -21.28
C ALA A 84 26.50 -1.75 -21.59
N GLU A 85 25.80 -0.78 -21.00
CA GLU A 85 26.02 0.65 -21.22
C GLU A 85 26.54 1.34 -19.95
N LEU A 86 27.18 2.50 -20.13
CA LEU A 86 27.60 3.30 -18.99
C LEU A 86 26.36 3.85 -18.24
N PRO A 87 26.44 3.97 -16.91
CA PRO A 87 25.34 4.53 -16.12
C PRO A 87 25.03 5.97 -16.53
N GLU A 88 23.76 6.34 -16.58
CA GLU A 88 23.29 7.67 -16.95
C GLU A 88 22.90 8.47 -15.69
N THR A 89 23.33 9.73 -15.59
CA THR A 89 22.83 10.65 -14.56
C THR A 89 21.45 11.17 -14.95
N ARG A 90 20.44 10.88 -14.13
CA ARG A 90 19.04 11.29 -14.32
C ARG A 90 18.62 12.28 -13.24
N ASP A 91 18.00 13.37 -13.66
CA ASP A 91 17.43 14.39 -12.79
C ASP A 91 15.90 14.37 -12.93
N TYR A 92 15.19 14.13 -11.83
CA TYR A 92 13.73 13.94 -11.83
C TYR A 92 13.04 15.17 -11.23
N HIS A 93 12.30 15.94 -12.02
CA HIS A 93 11.56 17.10 -11.50
C HIS A 93 10.19 16.69 -10.94
N CYS A 94 10.19 15.77 -9.97
CA CYS A 94 9.00 15.34 -9.25
C CYS A 94 9.16 15.59 -7.75
N ASP A 95 8.34 16.48 -7.20
CA ASP A 95 8.46 16.94 -5.82
C ASP A 95 7.97 15.90 -4.80
N GLY A 96 7.20 14.91 -5.25
CA GLY A 96 6.65 13.89 -4.39
C GLY A 96 5.83 12.84 -5.12
N ILE A 97 5.86 11.62 -4.57
CA ILE A 97 5.05 10.50 -5.06
C ILE A 97 4.26 9.93 -3.88
N ASN A 98 2.93 9.97 -3.99
CA ASN A 98 2.02 9.44 -2.99
C ASN A 98 1.44 8.10 -3.46
N GLY A 99 1.51 7.09 -2.59
CA GLY A 99 0.90 5.79 -2.84
C GLY A 99 -0.51 5.70 -2.23
N ALA A 100 -1.39 4.97 -2.87
CA ALA A 100 -2.67 4.55 -2.30
C ALA A 100 -2.88 3.06 -2.62
N ARG A 101 -2.92 2.23 -1.57
CA ARG A 101 -3.21 0.81 -1.71
C ARG A 101 -4.68 0.57 -1.37
N GLY A 102 -5.42 0.02 -2.31
CA GLY A 102 -6.76 -0.52 -2.06
C GLY A 102 -6.71 -2.03 -1.85
N PHE A 103 -7.78 -2.59 -1.29
CA PHE A 103 -7.95 -4.02 -1.08
C PHE A 103 -9.23 -4.49 -1.76
N SER A 104 -9.18 -5.63 -2.43
CA SER A 104 -10.38 -6.30 -2.95
C SER A 104 -11.21 -6.87 -1.80
N ASP A 105 -12.51 -6.99 -2.01
CA ASP A 105 -13.42 -7.55 -1.01
C ASP A 105 -13.05 -9.00 -0.67
N GLU A 106 -12.59 -9.77 -1.65
CA GLU A 106 -12.10 -11.15 -1.47
C GLU A 106 -10.97 -11.23 -0.43
N VAL A 107 -9.98 -10.33 -0.53
CA VAL A 107 -8.85 -10.26 0.40
C VAL A 107 -9.28 -9.74 1.77
N VAL A 108 -10.21 -8.78 1.83
CA VAL A 108 -10.79 -8.29 3.08
C VAL A 108 -11.50 -9.43 3.82
N GLN A 109 -12.35 -10.18 3.12
CA GLN A 109 -13.10 -11.30 3.68
C GLN A 109 -12.18 -12.43 4.16
N ALA A 110 -11.19 -12.81 3.34
CA ALA A 110 -10.22 -13.83 3.71
C ALA A 110 -9.41 -13.43 4.96
N THR A 111 -8.98 -12.18 5.03
CA THR A 111 -8.23 -11.64 6.18
C THR A 111 -9.11 -11.60 7.43
N ALA A 112 -10.35 -11.12 7.32
CA ALA A 112 -11.30 -11.08 8.43
C ALA A 112 -11.59 -12.48 8.98
N SER A 113 -11.88 -13.45 8.10
CA SER A 113 -12.12 -14.85 8.50
C SER A 113 -10.91 -15.49 9.18
N GLN A 114 -9.69 -15.20 8.70
CA GLN A 114 -8.47 -15.67 9.34
C GLN A 114 -8.32 -15.07 10.74
N MET A 115 -8.49 -13.75 10.88
CA MET A 115 -8.38 -13.08 12.17
C MET A 115 -9.43 -13.52 13.17
N VAL A 116 -10.68 -13.75 12.74
CA VAL A 116 -11.74 -14.31 13.60
C VAL A 116 -11.36 -15.71 14.11
N THR A 117 -10.71 -16.51 13.28
CA THR A 117 -10.26 -17.86 13.65
C THR A 117 -9.11 -17.81 14.68
N GLU A 118 -8.16 -16.88 14.50
CA GLU A 118 -7.00 -16.74 15.38
C GLU A 118 -7.31 -16.01 16.69
N ASN A 119 -8.35 -15.15 16.71
CA ASN A 119 -8.61 -14.24 17.82
C ASN A 119 -10.04 -14.42 18.38
N PRO A 120 -10.21 -15.13 19.50
CA PRO A 120 -11.52 -15.36 20.12
C PRO A 120 -12.29 -14.09 20.50
N GLU A 121 -11.59 -13.02 20.90
CA GLU A 121 -12.20 -11.73 21.23
C GLU A 121 -12.85 -11.09 20.00
N MET A 122 -12.23 -11.26 18.83
CA MET A 122 -12.78 -10.80 17.57
C MET A 122 -14.01 -11.63 17.17
N ALA A 123 -13.94 -12.95 17.33
CA ALA A 123 -15.10 -13.83 17.09
C ALA A 123 -16.29 -13.46 17.99
N ALA A 124 -16.05 -13.17 19.26
CA ALA A 124 -17.10 -12.72 20.19
C ALA A 124 -17.71 -11.38 19.75
N ALA A 125 -16.88 -10.41 19.36
CA ALA A 125 -17.35 -9.10 18.89
C ALA A 125 -18.19 -9.21 17.60
N PHE A 126 -17.75 -10.05 16.65
CA PHE A 126 -18.50 -10.32 15.42
C PHE A 126 -19.87 -10.96 15.72
N ALA A 127 -19.94 -11.89 16.68
CA ALA A 127 -21.19 -12.54 17.06
C ALA A 127 -22.19 -11.60 17.77
N VAL A 128 -21.70 -10.65 18.56
CA VAL A 128 -22.56 -9.65 19.25
C VAL A 128 -23.24 -8.72 18.25
N GLU A 129 -22.52 -8.33 17.20
CA GLU A 129 -22.99 -7.37 16.19
C GLU A 129 -23.62 -8.04 14.96
N ASP A 130 -23.77 -9.37 14.97
CA ASP A 130 -24.29 -10.17 13.85
C ASP A 130 -23.55 -9.90 12.53
N ILE A 131 -22.22 -9.76 12.61
CA ILE A 131 -21.36 -9.48 11.45
C ILE A 131 -20.90 -10.79 10.83
N ASP A 132 -21.22 -11.04 9.56
CA ASP A 132 -20.63 -12.11 8.78
C ASP A 132 -19.32 -11.64 8.12
N PRO A 133 -18.14 -12.20 8.46
CA PRO A 133 -16.86 -11.82 7.87
C PRO A 133 -16.82 -11.98 6.35
N ASN A 134 -17.63 -12.90 5.78
CA ASN A 134 -17.68 -13.15 4.34
C ASN A 134 -18.48 -12.12 3.56
N THR A 135 -19.15 -11.19 4.24
CA THR A 135 -19.92 -10.09 3.62
C THR A 135 -19.20 -8.76 3.69
N LEU A 136 -18.04 -8.72 4.36
CA LEU A 136 -17.28 -7.49 4.54
C LEU A 136 -16.70 -7.00 3.21
N THR A 137 -16.62 -5.68 3.11
CA THR A 137 -16.02 -4.95 2.00
C THR A 137 -15.07 -3.91 2.57
N ALA A 138 -14.14 -3.39 1.76
CA ALA A 138 -13.27 -2.30 2.19
C ALA A 138 -14.05 -1.06 2.69
N ASN A 139 -15.25 -0.81 2.15
CA ASN A 139 -16.10 0.32 2.51
C ASN A 139 -16.92 0.12 3.79
N THR A 140 -17.26 -1.14 4.12
CA THR A 140 -18.04 -1.48 5.32
C THR A 140 -17.16 -1.78 6.52
N LEU A 141 -15.86 -2.02 6.30
CA LEU A 141 -14.89 -2.38 7.32
C LEU A 141 -14.90 -1.47 8.56
N HIS A 142 -14.94 -0.16 8.35
CA HIS A 142 -14.97 0.84 9.44
C HIS A 142 -16.38 1.30 9.81
N ARG A 143 -17.42 0.90 9.07
CA ARG A 143 -18.81 1.21 9.44
C ARG A 143 -19.30 0.31 10.58
N SER A 144 -18.76 -0.91 10.64
CA SER A 144 -18.94 -1.85 11.73
C SER A 144 -17.91 -1.60 12.85
N ALA A 145 -17.85 -0.35 13.33
CA ALA A 145 -16.87 0.14 14.31
C ALA A 145 -17.13 -0.38 15.74
N ALA A 146 -17.37 -1.68 15.88
CA ALA A 146 -17.47 -2.30 17.18
C ALA A 146 -16.11 -2.16 17.86
N MET A 147 -16.12 -1.51 19.02
CA MET A 147 -14.93 -1.36 19.83
C MET A 147 -14.47 -2.74 20.30
N LEU A 148 -13.19 -3.02 20.10
CA LEU A 148 -12.58 -4.23 20.63
C LEU A 148 -12.16 -3.96 22.07
N THR A 149 -12.72 -4.70 23.01
CA THR A 149 -12.17 -4.74 24.36
C THR A 149 -11.09 -5.81 24.39
N ILE A 150 -9.85 -5.40 24.12
CA ILE A 150 -8.70 -6.28 24.21
C ILE A 150 -8.28 -6.34 25.68
N THR A 151 -8.12 -7.56 26.21
CA THR A 151 -7.56 -7.72 27.56
C THR A 151 -6.12 -7.17 27.58
N GLY A 152 -5.78 -6.35 28.57
CA GLY A 152 -4.52 -5.58 28.57
C GLY A 152 -3.22 -6.40 28.58
N ASP A 153 -3.33 -7.72 28.77
CA ASP A 153 -2.25 -8.71 28.72
C ASP A 153 -2.23 -9.55 27.43
N ARG A 154 -3.15 -9.32 26.49
CA ARG A 154 -3.30 -10.12 25.28
C ARG A 154 -3.13 -9.27 24.02
N TRP A 155 -2.41 -9.82 23.06
CA TRP A 155 -2.19 -9.20 21.74
C TRP A 155 -3.10 -9.87 20.72
N MET A 156 -3.61 -9.08 19.77
CA MET A 156 -4.21 -9.66 18.58
C MET A 156 -3.12 -10.29 17.72
N THR A 157 -3.44 -11.41 17.09
CA THR A 157 -2.54 -12.16 16.23
C THR A 157 -3.06 -12.22 14.81
N TYR A 158 -2.14 -12.26 13.85
CA TYR A 158 -2.46 -12.53 12.45
C TYR A 158 -1.33 -13.33 11.82
N LEU A 159 -1.66 -14.47 11.22
CA LEU A 159 -0.69 -15.44 10.70
C LEU A 159 0.29 -15.92 11.78
N GLY A 160 -0.18 -15.98 13.04
CA GLY A 160 0.62 -16.43 14.19
C GLY A 160 1.56 -15.37 14.79
N GLU A 161 1.63 -14.17 14.22
CA GLU A 161 2.44 -13.06 14.73
C GLU A 161 1.56 -12.00 15.41
N PRO A 162 2.06 -11.31 16.45
CA PRO A 162 1.31 -10.24 17.10
C PRO A 162 1.16 -9.04 16.15
N LEU A 163 -0.07 -8.53 16.03
CA LEU A 163 -0.33 -7.30 15.31
C LEU A 163 0.24 -6.12 16.09
N THR A 164 0.99 -5.27 15.39
CA THR A 164 1.59 -4.06 15.96
C THR A 164 0.71 -2.85 15.70
N GLY A 165 0.56 -1.99 16.71
CA GLY A 165 -0.10 -0.70 16.58
C GLY A 165 -1.26 -0.51 17.54
N ASP A 166 -1.86 0.67 17.44
CA ASP A 166 -2.99 1.12 18.24
C ASP A 166 -4.30 0.55 17.68
N ILE A 167 -4.66 -0.65 18.13
CA ILE A 167 -5.84 -1.39 17.65
C ILE A 167 -6.99 -1.17 18.62
N TYR A 168 -7.97 -0.36 18.22
CA TYR A 168 -9.12 0.00 19.08
C TYR A 168 -10.46 -0.57 18.60
N ASP A 169 -10.56 -0.95 17.32
CA ASP A 169 -11.79 -1.46 16.71
C ASP A 169 -11.50 -2.56 15.69
N LEU A 170 -12.55 -3.32 15.34
CA LEU A 170 -12.46 -4.44 14.38
C LEU A 170 -11.89 -4.01 13.03
N GLY A 171 -12.31 -2.86 12.52
CA GLY A 171 -11.91 -2.36 11.22
C GLY A 171 -10.43 -1.97 11.20
N THR A 172 -9.95 -1.31 12.26
CA THR A 172 -8.54 -0.98 12.45
C THR A 172 -7.67 -2.24 12.55
N ALA A 173 -8.13 -3.27 13.26
CA ALA A 173 -7.42 -4.55 13.36
C ALA A 173 -7.24 -5.23 12.00
N ILE A 174 -8.33 -5.37 11.24
CA ILE A 174 -8.31 -5.97 9.90
C ILE A 174 -7.47 -5.12 8.95
N THR A 175 -7.58 -3.79 9.03
CA THR A 175 -6.76 -2.88 8.22
C THR A 175 -5.27 -3.02 8.52
N ALA A 176 -4.89 -3.21 9.77
CA ALA A 176 -3.50 -3.47 10.15
C ALA A 176 -2.99 -4.77 9.52
N ALA A 177 -3.74 -5.87 9.63
CA ALA A 177 -3.41 -7.14 8.99
C ALA A 177 -3.29 -7.01 7.46
N LEU A 178 -4.26 -6.38 6.81
CA LEU A 178 -4.26 -6.13 5.36
C LEU A 178 -3.00 -5.38 4.90
N ASN A 179 -2.55 -4.39 5.67
CA ASN A 179 -1.37 -3.60 5.34
C ASN A 179 -0.05 -4.35 5.50
N LEU A 180 0.01 -5.34 6.39
CA LEU A 180 1.20 -6.17 6.62
C LEU A 180 1.37 -7.27 5.56
N THR A 181 0.26 -7.72 4.95
CA THR A 181 0.30 -8.82 3.98
C THR A 181 0.74 -8.37 2.60
N ASP A 182 1.65 -9.14 1.99
CA ASP A 182 2.01 -9.05 0.58
C ASP A 182 1.14 -10.02 -0.25
N TYR A 183 0.33 -9.50 -1.16
CA TYR A 183 -0.54 -10.29 -2.03
C TYR A 183 0.04 -10.54 -3.43
N THR A 184 1.37 -10.36 -3.61
CA THR A 184 2.05 -10.69 -4.88
C THR A 184 2.39 -12.17 -5.02
N THR A 185 2.48 -12.91 -3.90
CA THR A 185 2.97 -14.31 -3.89
C THR A 185 1.87 -15.30 -3.49
N THR A 186 0.74 -14.82 -2.97
CA THR A 186 -0.40 -15.66 -2.64
C THR A 186 -1.19 -15.96 -3.89
N GLY A 187 -1.22 -17.25 -4.25
CA GLY A 187 -2.05 -17.78 -5.33
C GLY A 187 -3.45 -17.21 -5.23
N GLN A 188 -3.77 -16.35 -6.21
CA GLN A 188 -5.09 -15.81 -6.43
C GLN A 188 -6.08 -16.99 -6.45
N PRO A 189 -7.14 -17.02 -5.62
CA PRO A 189 -8.18 -18.01 -5.82
C PRO A 189 -8.70 -17.84 -7.24
N ALA A 190 -8.73 -18.94 -8.00
CA ALA A 190 -9.08 -18.95 -9.40
C ALA A 190 -10.33 -18.08 -9.63
N ARG A 191 -10.14 -17.02 -10.43
CA ARG A 191 -11.22 -16.16 -10.90
C ARG A 191 -12.28 -17.05 -11.51
N VAL A 192 -13.40 -17.23 -10.81
CA VAL A 192 -14.56 -17.94 -11.36
C VAL A 192 -15.11 -17.05 -12.46
N GLU A 193 -14.78 -17.38 -13.70
CA GLU A 193 -15.40 -16.79 -14.87
C GLU A 193 -16.91 -17.12 -14.83
N ARG A 194 -17.73 -16.06 -14.87
CA ARG A 194 -19.16 -16.16 -15.14
C ARG A 194 -19.40 -16.15 -16.64
#